data_AF-A0A357M781-F1
#
_entry.id   AF-A0A357M781-F1
#
_cell.length_a   1.000
_cell.length_b   1.000
_cell.length_c   1.000
_cell.angle_alpha   90.00
_cell.angle_beta   90.00
_cell.angle_gamma   90.00
#
_symmetry.space_group_name_H-M   'P 1'
#
loop_
_entity.id
_entity.type
_entity.pdbx_description
1 polymer ?
#
loop_
_entity_poly.entity_id
_entity_poly.type
_entity_poly.pdbx_seq_one_letter_code
_entity_poly.pdbx_strand_id
1 'polypeptide(L)' 'CINEGKFLLDLTLEEFKQFSPLFDENIYAVLQPEAVVNARNVYGGTATVQVKAAIERAEQALHEANEWVVQHGDAIL' A
#
# COMPACT_ATOMS: atom_id res chain seq x y z
N CYS A 1 24.77 -3.49 0.89
CA CYS A 1 23.78 -2.92 1.83
C CYS A 1 23.98 -3.38 3.28
N ILE A 2 23.36 -4.48 3.74
CA ILE A 2 23.31 -4.83 5.18
C ILE A 2 24.70 -4.95 5.81
N ASN A 3 25.63 -5.64 5.14
CA ASN A 3 27.01 -5.81 5.63
C ASN A 3 27.80 -4.49 5.74
N GLU A 4 27.33 -3.43 5.11
CA GLU A 4 27.93 -2.09 5.10
C GLU A 4 27.11 -1.06 5.90
N GLY A 5 26.01 -1.48 6.55
CA GLY A 5 25.12 -0.57 7.27
C GLY A 5 24.35 0.41 6.38
N LYS A 6 24.20 0.08 5.08
CA LYS A 6 23.49 0.91 4.09
C LYS A 6 22.07 0.42 3.84
N PHE A 7 21.14 1.35 3.65
CA PHE A 7 19.84 1.11 3.01
C PHE A 7 20.00 1.03 1.48
N LEU A 8 18.94 0.62 0.76
CA LEU A 8 18.98 0.56 -0.70
C LEU A 8 19.17 1.96 -1.33
N LEU A 9 18.52 2.98 -0.75
CA LEU A 9 18.64 4.37 -1.22
C LEU A 9 20.01 4.99 -0.95
N ASP A 10 20.86 4.35 -0.12
CA ASP A 10 22.23 4.80 0.14
C ASP A 10 23.23 4.27 -0.89
N LEU A 11 22.82 3.34 -1.77
CA LEU A 11 23.68 2.84 -2.83
C LEU A 11 23.77 3.85 -3.97
N THR A 12 24.97 4.01 -4.52
CA THR A 12 25.22 4.71 -5.78
C THR A 12 24.72 3.90 -6.98
N LEU A 13 24.46 4.56 -8.11
CA LEU A 13 24.06 3.88 -9.34
C LEU A 13 25.11 2.87 -9.80
N GLU A 14 26.38 3.14 -9.52
CA GLU A 14 27.50 2.28 -9.88
C GLU A 14 27.48 0.99 -9.06
N GLU A 15 27.16 1.08 -7.76
CA GLU A 15 26.92 -0.09 -6.91
C GLU A 15 25.69 -0.88 -7.38
N PHE A 16 24.60 -0.23 -7.80
CA PHE A 16 23.46 -0.93 -8.39
C PHE A 16 23.84 -1.66 -9.69
N LYS A 17 24.63 -1.01 -10.56
CA LYS A 17 25.07 -1.58 -11.83
C LYS A 17 26.02 -2.77 -11.69
N GLN A 18 26.69 -2.93 -10.54
CA GLN A 18 27.44 -4.15 -10.22
C GLN A 18 26.54 -5.39 -10.15
N PHE A 19 25.25 -5.23 -9.80
CA PHE A 19 24.28 -6.33 -9.77
C PHE A 19 23.63 -6.57 -11.14
N SER A 20 23.36 -5.51 -11.89
CA SER A 20 22.83 -5.60 -13.25
C SER A 20 23.03 -4.30 -14.03
N PRO A 21 23.49 -4.33 -15.29
CA PRO A 21 23.60 -3.14 -16.12
C PRO A 21 22.23 -2.52 -16.48
N LEU A 22 21.12 -3.20 -16.17
CA LEU A 22 19.76 -2.72 -16.42
C LEU A 22 19.28 -1.66 -15.42
N PHE A 23 20.02 -1.43 -14.32
CA PHE A 23 19.70 -0.34 -13.40
C PHE A 23 20.05 1.02 -13.98
N ASP A 24 19.16 1.99 -13.76
CA ASP A 24 19.31 3.39 -14.13
C ASP A 24 18.88 4.32 -12.98
N GLU A 25 18.96 5.63 -13.20
CA GLU A 25 18.61 6.67 -12.21
C GLU A 25 17.17 6.57 -11.68
N ASN A 26 16.26 5.90 -12.41
CA ASN A 26 14.88 5.74 -11.98
C ASN A 26 14.77 4.84 -10.74
N ILE A 27 15.81 4.05 -10.41
CA ILE A 27 15.84 3.19 -9.22
C ILE A 27 15.53 3.97 -7.93
N TYR A 28 16.02 5.20 -7.82
CA TYR A 28 15.81 6.05 -6.65
C TYR A 28 14.36 6.51 -6.51
N ALA A 29 13.69 6.76 -7.64
CA ALA A 29 12.28 7.14 -7.65
C ALA A 29 11.37 5.96 -7.29
N VAL A 30 11.64 4.76 -7.85
CA VAL A 30 10.81 3.57 -7.58
C VAL A 30 10.98 3.01 -6.18
N LEU A 31 12.13 3.26 -5.53
CA LEU A 31 12.39 2.85 -4.15
C LEU A 31 11.92 3.86 -3.10
N GLN A 32 11.37 5.02 -3.49
CA GLN A 32 10.76 5.93 -2.52
C GLN A 32 9.61 5.22 -1.79
N PRO A 33 9.48 5.38 -0.45
CA PRO A 33 8.42 4.71 0.31
C PRO A 33 7.02 4.89 -0.28
N GLU A 34 6.69 6.10 -0.73
CA GLU A 34 5.41 6.43 -1.36
C GLU A 34 5.20 5.67 -2.67
N ALA A 35 6.24 5.53 -3.49
CA ALA A 35 6.18 4.77 -4.74
C ALA A 35 5.98 3.27 -4.46
N VAL A 36 6.72 2.72 -3.48
CA VAL A 36 6.62 1.31 -3.08
C VAL A 36 5.24 0.97 -2.52
N VAL A 37 4.67 1.83 -1.68
CA VAL A 37 3.31 1.66 -1.13
C VAL A 37 2.27 1.69 -2.26
N ASN A 38 2.39 2.64 -3.18
CA ASN A 38 1.43 2.81 -4.28
C ASN A 38 1.60 1.81 -5.42
N ALA A 39 2.75 1.14 -5.54
CA ALA A 39 2.94 0.07 -6.51
C ALA A 39 1.99 -1.12 -6.27
N ARG A 40 1.51 -1.31 -5.03
CA ARG A 40 0.50 -2.34 -4.68
C ARG A 40 -0.92 -1.85 -4.99
N ASN A 41 -1.14 -1.34 -6.20
CA ASN A 41 -2.44 -0.88 -6.68
C ASN A 41 -3.26 -2.04 -7.27
N VAL A 42 -3.65 -2.96 -6.41
CA VAL A 42 -4.54 -4.10 -6.69
C VAL A 42 -5.65 -4.13 -5.65
N TYR A 43 -6.76 -4.83 -5.93
CA TYR A 43 -7.84 -4.94 -4.95
C TYR A 43 -7.33 -5.50 -3.61
N GLY A 44 -7.57 -4.76 -2.52
CA GLY A 44 -7.07 -5.09 -1.18
C GLY A 44 -5.60 -4.75 -0.93
N GLY A 45 -4.92 -4.10 -1.88
CA GLY A 45 -3.54 -3.66 -1.76
C GLY A 45 -3.36 -2.40 -0.93
N THR A 46 -2.11 -1.99 -0.74
CA THR A 46 -1.74 -0.87 0.15
C THR A 46 -1.68 0.48 -0.54
N ALA A 47 -1.91 0.55 -1.86
CA ALA A 47 -1.93 1.82 -2.55
C ALA A 47 -3.00 2.75 -1.93
N THR A 48 -2.74 4.05 -1.89
CA THR A 48 -3.65 5.02 -1.25
C THR A 48 -5.06 4.92 -1.79
N VAL A 49 -5.22 4.73 -3.11
CA VAL A 49 -6.53 4.55 -3.76
C VAL A 49 -7.25 3.27 -3.32
N GLN A 50 -6.51 2.20 -3.04
CA GLN A 50 -7.06 0.92 -2.59
C GLN A 50 -7.51 0.97 -1.13
N VAL A 51 -6.73 1.64 -0.29
CA VAL A 51 -7.11 1.87 1.12
C VAL A 51 -8.33 2.77 1.21
N LYS A 52 -8.40 3.85 0.42
CA LYS A 52 -9.61 4.69 0.33
C LYS A 52 -10.85 3.89 -0.08
N ALA A 53 -10.73 3.10 -1.15
CA ALA A 53 -11.83 2.23 -1.58
C ALA A 53 -12.23 1.19 -0.52
N ALA A 54 -11.27 0.69 0.28
CA ALA A 54 -11.57 -0.22 1.38
C ALA A 54 -12.33 0.46 2.52
N ILE A 55 -11.97 1.70 2.85
CA ILE A 55 -12.69 2.51 3.84
C ILE A 55 -14.14 2.75 3.36
N GLU A 56 -14.34 3.18 2.11
CA GLU A 56 -15.67 3.40 1.55
C GLU A 56 -16.56 2.13 1.62
N ARG A 57 -16.00 0.96 1.28
CA ARG A 57 -16.74 -0.31 1.41
C ARG A 57 -17.08 -0.65 2.86
N ALA A 58 -16.17 -0.36 3.80
CA ALA A 58 -16.40 -0.61 5.22
C ALA A 58 -17.49 0.33 5.78
N GLU A 59 -17.47 1.59 5.38
CA GLU A 59 -18.51 2.57 5.74
C GLU A 59 -19.88 2.15 5.21
N GLN A 60 -19.95 1.69 3.96
CA GLN A 60 -21.19 1.16 3.38
C GLN A 60 -21.70 -0.06 4.15
N ALA A 61 -20.83 -1.04 4.43
CA ALA A 61 -21.21 -2.24 5.18
C ALA A 61 -21.68 -1.91 6.60
N LEU A 62 -21.04 -0.93 7.26
CA LEU A 62 -21.45 -0.46 8.58
C LEU A 62 -22.83 0.21 8.53
N HIS A 63 -23.09 1.03 7.50
CA HIS A 63 -24.39 1.65 7.31
C HIS A 63 -25.50 0.60 7.14
N GLU A 64 -25.31 -0.37 6.25
CA GLU A 64 -26.26 -1.47 6.03
C GLU A 64 -26.51 -2.30 7.30
N ALA A 65 -25.44 -2.58 8.05
CA ALA A 65 -25.56 -3.29 9.32
C ALA A 65 -26.39 -2.49 10.34
N ASN A 66 -26.17 -1.18 10.43
CA ASN A 66 -26.94 -0.31 11.32
C ASN A 66 -28.42 -0.24 10.92
N GLU A 67 -28.73 -0.13 9.63
CA GLU A 67 -30.11 -0.15 9.14
C GLU A 67 -30.80 -1.48 9.48
N TRP A 68 -30.11 -2.60 9.29
CA TRP A 68 -30.63 -3.92 9.65
C TRP A 68 -30.95 -4.01 11.15
N VAL A 69 -30.03 -3.55 12.00
CA VAL A 69 -30.23 -3.53 13.47
C VAL A 69 -31.42 -2.65 13.86
N VAL A 70 -31.58 -1.47 13.24
CA VAL A 70 -32.74 -0.60 13.53
C VAL A 70 -34.05 -1.26 13.10
N GLN A 71 -34.08 -1.95 11.94
CA GLN A 71 -35.29 -2.58 11.42
C GLN A 71 -35.69 -3.84 12.18
N HIS A 72 -34.74 -4.58 12.75
CA HIS A 72 -34.98 -5.92 13.32
C HIS A 72 -34.61 -6.06 14.80
N GLY A 73 -34.01 -5.03 15.41
CA GLY A 73 -33.53 -5.06 16.79
C GLY A 73 -34.63 -5.10 17.85
N ASP A 74 -35.80 -4.52 17.56
CA ASP A 74 -36.96 -4.53 18.47
C ASP A 74 -37.75 -5.86 18.45
N ALA A 75 -37.47 -6.76 17.50
CA ALA A 75 -38.16 -8.05 17.39
C ALA A 75 -37.63 -9.13 18.35
N ILE A 76 -36.63 -8.81 19.19
CA ILE A 76 -35.92 -9.76 20.06
C ILE A 76 -36.12 -9.45 21.57
N LEU A 77 -36.87 -8.40 21.93
CA LEU A 77 -37.33 -8.13 23.31
C LEU A 77 -38.82 -8.44 23.47
#